data_AF-A0A069D2F8-F1
#
_entry.id   AF-A0A069D2F8-F1
#
_cell.length_a   1.000
_cell.length_b   1.000
_cell.length_c   1.000
_cell.angle_alpha   90.00
_cell.angle_beta   90.00
_cell.angle_gamma   90.00
#
_symmetry.space_group_name_H-M   'P 1'
#
loop_
_entity.id
_entity.type
_entity.pdbx_description
1 polymer ?
#
loop_
_entity_poly.entity_id
_entity_poly.type
_entity_poly.pdbx_seq_one_letter_code
_entity_poly.pdbx_strand_id
1 'polypeptide(L)'
;MDNNFSIPNTQRNNIPHKQNNQPDLQNPKVRFTWRDFPYISMFLATIAQLVIWWVYPLIYSKNLEGGRWQENPVLLAYSLLCALVIFWTFRHGFEDWKNYLVLLIPALSLYFLYQRMSGQQVSLVALLPIAMVLIQVRWLNLQNILGLIMFSAIATVAFPVTIFYQQNTYLTIPFLLSLLPLFLSYLFYMSSLFITQGRSMRLTALVFGIMLLLNVLSLPWNVWTILATLIILFTWMVLINLNLKRRYRFGVYAVLQMITVMLIFLQQK
;
A
#
# COMPACT_ATOMS: atom_id res chain seq x y z
N MET A 1 23.79 -96.75 -6.51
CA MET A 1 23.05 -95.83 -5.64
C MET A 1 23.56 -94.43 -5.91
N ASP A 2 23.45 -93.95 -7.16
CA ASP A 2 22.22 -93.61 -7.92
C ASP A 2 21.82 -92.17 -7.58
N ASN A 3 21.38 -91.30 -8.49
CA ASN A 3 21.33 -91.27 -9.94
C ASN A 3 20.95 -89.82 -10.27
N ASN A 4 21.36 -89.37 -11.46
CA ASN A 4 20.69 -88.29 -12.20
C ASN A 4 19.17 -88.44 -12.13
N PHE A 5 18.41 -87.34 -11.98
CA PHE A 5 17.11 -87.14 -12.65
C PHE A 5 16.69 -85.66 -12.57
N SER A 6 15.75 -85.30 -13.43
CA SER A 6 15.72 -84.09 -14.26
C SER A 6 14.34 -83.41 -14.27
N ILE A 7 14.30 -82.05 -14.32
CA ILE A 7 13.36 -81.16 -15.11
C ILE A 7 11.85 -81.16 -14.64
N PRO A 8 10.98 -80.12 -14.81
CA PRO A 8 10.95 -79.03 -15.82
C PRO A 8 10.63 -77.56 -15.42
N ASN A 9 11.03 -76.70 -16.37
CA ASN A 9 10.42 -75.44 -16.82
C ASN A 9 8.99 -75.13 -16.36
N THR A 10 8.78 -73.91 -15.88
CA THR A 10 7.55 -73.17 -16.17
C THR A 10 7.84 -71.69 -16.43
N GLN A 11 7.91 -71.39 -17.72
CA GLN A 11 7.37 -70.22 -18.41
C GLN A 11 7.70 -68.80 -17.93
N ARG A 12 8.13 -68.00 -18.93
CA ARG A 12 7.70 -66.61 -19.20
C ARG A 12 8.17 -65.57 -18.17
N ASN A 13 8.98 -64.59 -18.49
CA ASN A 13 8.85 -63.68 -19.64
C ASN A 13 10.10 -62.78 -19.70
N ASN A 14 10.62 -62.54 -20.91
CA ASN A 14 11.38 -61.33 -21.20
C ASN A 14 10.55 -60.10 -20.83
N ILE A 15 10.99 -59.31 -19.85
CA ILE A 15 10.57 -57.91 -19.70
C ILE A 15 11.82 -57.06 -19.40
N PRO A 16 12.01 -55.93 -20.10
CA PRO A 16 13.31 -55.26 -20.21
C PRO A 16 13.73 -54.59 -18.91
N HIS A 17 15.03 -54.35 -18.77
CA HIS A 17 15.59 -53.34 -17.87
C HIS A 17 14.80 -52.03 -18.01
N LYS A 18 13.89 -51.78 -17.06
CA LYS A 18 13.22 -50.50 -16.92
C LYS A 18 14.25 -49.57 -16.30
N GLN A 19 14.96 -48.90 -17.20
CA GLN A 19 15.87 -47.82 -16.91
C GLN A 19 15.18 -46.86 -15.94
N ASN A 20 15.81 -46.71 -14.79
CA ASN A 20 15.34 -45.95 -13.65
C ASN A 20 15.41 -44.45 -14.04
N ASN A 21 14.43 -43.98 -14.81
CA ASN A 21 14.26 -42.55 -15.08
C ASN A 21 13.63 -41.92 -13.85
N GLN A 22 14.46 -41.65 -12.84
CA GLN A 22 14.18 -40.54 -11.93
C GLN A 22 14.15 -39.28 -12.80
N PRO A 23 13.02 -38.56 -12.93
CA PRO A 23 13.11 -37.19 -13.41
C PRO A 23 13.90 -36.41 -12.36
N ASP A 24 15.07 -35.95 -12.76
CA ASP A 24 15.86 -34.92 -12.11
C ASP A 24 14.93 -33.97 -11.36
N LEU A 25 15.18 -33.81 -10.06
CA LEU A 25 14.72 -32.68 -9.28
C LEU A 25 15.20 -31.43 -10.02
N GLN A 26 14.35 -30.93 -10.92
CA GLN A 26 14.51 -29.64 -11.55
C GLN A 26 14.49 -28.61 -10.43
N ASN A 27 15.67 -28.34 -9.91
CA ASN A 27 16.03 -27.11 -9.25
C ASN A 27 15.44 -26.01 -10.15
N PRO A 28 14.36 -25.33 -9.76
CA PRO A 28 13.73 -24.38 -10.66
C PRO A 28 14.79 -23.29 -10.87
N LYS A 29 15.45 -23.32 -12.03
CA LYS A 29 16.34 -22.25 -12.46
C LYS A 29 15.46 -21.01 -12.41
N VAL A 30 15.64 -20.20 -11.37
CA VAL A 30 14.98 -18.92 -11.19
C VAL A 30 15.48 -18.08 -12.35
N ARG A 31 14.78 -18.15 -13.48
CA ARG A 31 15.01 -17.32 -14.65
C ARG A 31 14.65 -15.91 -14.21
N PHE A 32 15.64 -15.20 -13.70
CA PHE A 32 15.55 -13.79 -13.33
C PHE A 32 15.30 -13.00 -14.62
N THR A 33 14.01 -12.86 -14.95
CA THR A 33 13.56 -12.17 -16.14
C THR A 33 13.33 -10.71 -15.74
N TRP A 34 14.02 -9.77 -16.37
CA TRP A 34 13.87 -8.33 -16.11
C TRP A 34 12.43 -7.81 -16.29
N ARG A 35 11.54 -8.58 -16.94
CA ARG A 35 10.07 -8.35 -17.03
C ARG A 35 9.30 -8.58 -15.73
N ASP A 36 9.90 -9.19 -14.71
CA ASP A 36 9.25 -9.42 -13.40
C ASP A 36 9.55 -8.36 -12.35
N PHE A 37 10.33 -7.33 -12.69
CA PHE A 37 10.52 -6.21 -11.78
C PHE A 37 9.29 -5.29 -11.76
N PRO A 38 8.65 -5.06 -10.61
CA PRO A 38 7.47 -4.21 -10.49
C PRO A 38 7.86 -2.72 -10.43
N TYR A 39 8.79 -2.26 -11.28
CA TYR A 39 9.16 -0.85 -11.39
C TYR A 39 7.93 0.01 -11.71
N ILE A 40 7.06 -0.50 -12.58
CA ILE A 40 5.81 0.18 -12.95
C ILE A 40 4.90 0.32 -11.73
N SER A 41 4.65 -0.77 -10.97
CA SER A 41 3.80 -0.70 -9.78
C SER A 41 4.39 0.20 -8.69
N MET A 42 5.71 0.22 -8.56
CA MET A 42 6.43 1.08 -7.61
C MET A 42 6.28 2.55 -8.00
N PHE A 43 6.53 2.86 -9.27
CA PHE A 43 6.39 4.20 -9.81
C PHE A 43 4.95 4.71 -9.68
N LEU A 44 3.96 3.91 -10.07
CA LEU A 44 2.54 4.24 -9.96
C LEU A 44 2.12 4.49 -8.51
N ALA A 45 2.50 3.61 -7.59
CA ALA A 45 2.17 3.79 -6.17
C ALA A 45 2.82 5.05 -5.58
N THR A 46 4.07 5.30 -5.94
CA THR A 46 4.84 6.44 -5.44
C THR A 46 4.23 7.75 -5.92
N ILE A 47 3.93 7.85 -7.21
CA ILE A 47 3.26 9.02 -7.79
C ILE A 47 1.87 9.19 -7.19
N ALA A 48 1.09 8.12 -7.08
CA ALA A 48 -0.24 8.18 -6.48
C ALA A 48 -0.20 8.76 -5.06
N GLN A 49 0.76 8.28 -4.25
CA GLN A 49 0.92 8.75 -2.88
C GLN A 49 1.37 10.22 -2.80
N LEU A 50 2.31 10.62 -3.65
CA LEU A 50 2.73 12.02 -3.78
C LEU A 50 1.57 12.93 -4.18
N VAL A 51 0.80 12.53 -5.19
CA VAL A 51 -0.37 13.27 -5.67
C VAL A 51 -1.40 13.42 -4.55
N ILE A 52 -1.73 12.35 -3.82
CA ILE A 52 -2.64 12.40 -2.68
C ILE A 52 -2.14 13.39 -1.61
N TRP A 53 -0.86 13.31 -1.24
CA TRP A 53 -0.29 14.14 -0.18
C TRP A 53 -0.16 15.62 -0.56
N TRP A 54 0.21 15.93 -1.80
CA TRP A 54 0.49 17.29 -2.23
C TRP A 54 -0.72 18.00 -2.83
N VAL A 55 -1.49 17.34 -3.69
CA VAL A 55 -2.57 18.00 -4.43
C VAL A 55 -3.70 18.42 -3.50
N TYR A 56 -4.01 17.59 -2.49
CA TYR A 56 -5.08 17.88 -1.56
C TYR A 56 -4.91 19.22 -0.79
N PRO A 57 -3.83 19.44 -0.01
CA PRO A 57 -3.64 20.70 0.71
C PRO A 57 -3.48 21.90 -0.25
N LEU A 58 -2.91 21.68 -1.43
CA LEU A 58 -2.76 22.72 -2.47
C LEU A 58 -4.09 23.21 -3.03
N ILE A 59 -5.05 22.32 -3.30
CA ILE A 59 -6.39 22.70 -3.77
C ILE A 59 -7.11 23.51 -2.70
N TYR A 60 -7.07 23.05 -1.45
CA TYR A 60 -7.73 23.74 -0.35
C TYR A 60 -7.09 25.10 -0.05
N SER A 61 -5.77 25.21 -0.11
CA SER A 61 -5.04 26.48 0.10
C SER A 61 -5.33 27.52 -0.96
N LYS A 62 -5.55 27.13 -2.23
CA LYS A 62 -5.95 28.09 -3.29
C LYS A 62 -7.30 28.76 -3.02
N ASN A 63 -8.17 28.11 -2.26
CA ASN A 63 -9.44 28.69 -1.84
C ASN A 63 -9.28 29.69 -0.67
N LEU A 64 -8.07 29.83 -0.12
CA LEU A 64 -7.73 30.80 0.91
C LEU A 64 -6.86 31.90 0.28
N GLU A 65 -7.26 33.16 0.41
CA GLU A 65 -6.67 34.33 -0.27
C GLU A 65 -5.20 34.65 0.11
N GLY A 66 -4.51 33.79 0.86
CA GLY A 66 -3.16 34.00 1.38
C GLY A 66 -2.09 32.99 0.94
N GLY A 67 -2.43 31.96 0.16
CA GLY A 67 -1.49 30.87 -0.17
C GLY A 67 -0.35 31.28 -1.10
N ARG A 68 0.80 31.68 -0.55
CA ARG A 68 2.03 31.83 -1.34
C ARG A 68 2.62 30.45 -1.61
N TRP A 69 2.96 30.16 -2.87
CA TRP A 69 3.70 28.96 -3.24
C TRP A 69 5.09 29.00 -2.62
N GLN A 70 5.27 28.29 -1.52
CA GLN A 70 6.57 28.15 -0.87
C GLN A 70 7.22 26.86 -1.35
N GLU A 71 8.07 26.97 -2.36
CA GLU A 71 8.83 25.85 -2.90
C GLU A 71 9.72 25.25 -1.82
N ASN A 72 9.39 24.04 -1.37
CA ASN A 72 10.22 23.27 -0.44
C ASN A 72 10.66 21.97 -1.10
N PRO A 73 11.73 22.00 -1.91
CA PRO A 73 12.23 20.83 -2.62
C PRO A 73 12.70 19.73 -1.65
N VAL A 74 13.11 20.10 -0.43
CA VAL A 74 13.53 19.13 0.59
C VAL A 74 12.34 18.32 1.11
N LEU A 75 11.19 18.96 1.36
CA LEU A 75 9.95 18.27 1.73
C LEU A 75 9.46 17.36 0.62
N LEU A 76 9.57 17.79 -0.64
CA LEU A 76 9.21 16.97 -1.80
C LEU A 76 10.10 15.73 -1.87
N ALA A 77 11.43 15.90 -1.78
CA ALA A 77 12.37 14.79 -1.75
C ALA A 77 12.09 13.83 -0.58
N TYR A 78 11.80 14.36 0.61
CA TYR A 78 11.44 13.55 1.78
C TYR A 78 10.14 12.77 1.56
N SER A 79 9.10 13.40 1.01
CA SER A 79 7.84 12.71 0.68
C SER A 79 8.03 11.61 -0.36
N LEU A 80 8.87 11.84 -1.36
CA LEU A 80 9.25 10.83 -2.35
C LEU A 80 9.93 9.62 -1.68
N LEU A 81 10.91 9.88 -0.79
CA LEU A 81 11.59 8.82 -0.04
C LEU A 81 10.59 8.02 0.81
N CYS A 82 9.71 8.69 1.55
CA CYS A 82 8.68 8.01 2.34
C CYS A 82 7.76 7.14 1.48
N ALA A 83 7.28 7.64 0.34
CA ALA A 83 6.42 6.87 -0.55
C ALA A 83 7.12 5.61 -1.10
N LEU A 84 8.41 5.72 -1.44
CA LEU A 84 9.23 4.59 -1.89
C LEU A 84 9.41 3.54 -0.79
N VAL A 85 9.72 3.96 0.44
CA VAL A 85 9.89 3.06 1.59
C VAL A 85 8.58 2.35 1.94
N ILE A 86 7.46 3.06 1.87
CA ILE A 86 6.13 2.48 2.10
C ILE A 86 5.84 1.39 1.07
N PHE A 87 6.07 1.67 -0.22
CA PHE A 87 5.93 0.67 -1.28
C PHE A 87 6.80 -0.56 -1.01
N TRP A 88 8.07 -0.33 -0.66
CA TRP A 88 9.03 -1.40 -0.40
C TRP A 88 8.56 -2.30 0.75
N THR A 89 8.10 -1.69 1.85
CA THR A 89 7.64 -2.37 3.07
C THR A 89 6.41 -3.22 2.80
N PHE A 90 5.39 -2.67 2.12
CA PHE A 90 4.19 -3.44 1.78
C PHE A 90 4.44 -4.59 0.80
N ARG A 91 5.42 -4.43 -0.11
CA ARG A 91 5.78 -5.45 -1.10
C ARG A 91 6.46 -6.65 -0.46
N HIS A 92 7.51 -6.42 0.32
CA HIS A 92 8.30 -7.48 0.97
C HIS A 92 7.55 -8.08 2.16
N GLY A 93 6.63 -7.30 2.74
CA GLY A 93 5.86 -7.69 3.90
C GLY A 93 6.52 -7.23 5.18
N PHE A 94 5.70 -7.01 6.19
CA PHE A 94 6.13 -6.38 7.44
C PHE A 94 7.18 -7.18 8.21
N GLU A 95 7.38 -8.47 7.97
CA GLU A 95 8.30 -9.25 8.81
C GLU A 95 9.76 -9.24 8.36
N ASP A 96 10.05 -8.65 7.19
CA ASP A 96 11.39 -8.68 6.63
C ASP A 96 12.32 -7.68 7.33
N TRP A 97 13.38 -8.19 7.97
CA TRP A 97 14.44 -7.40 8.60
C TRP A 97 14.97 -6.26 7.71
N LYS A 98 15.05 -6.51 6.39
CA LYS A 98 15.54 -5.53 5.41
C LYS A 98 14.71 -4.23 5.39
N ASN A 99 13.43 -4.28 5.77
CA ASN A 99 12.60 -3.08 5.80
C ASN A 99 13.05 -2.09 6.87
N TYR A 100 13.59 -2.55 8.01
CA TYR A 100 14.15 -1.65 9.02
C TYR A 100 15.31 -0.83 8.46
N LEU A 101 16.16 -1.46 7.64
CA LEU A 101 17.29 -0.79 7.01
C LEU A 101 16.83 0.23 5.96
N VAL A 102 15.77 -0.08 5.21
CA VAL A 102 15.16 0.85 4.26
C VAL A 102 14.46 2.00 4.97
N LEU A 103 13.83 1.76 6.13
CA LEU A 103 13.20 2.78 6.97
C LEU A 103 14.20 3.77 7.61
N LEU A 104 15.47 3.40 7.73
CA LEU A 104 16.52 4.34 8.17
C LEU A 104 16.74 5.48 7.16
N ILE A 105 16.47 5.26 5.87
CA ILE A 105 16.70 6.28 4.83
C ILE A 105 15.83 7.53 5.08
N PRO A 106 14.48 7.43 5.21
CA PRO A 106 13.67 8.59 5.59
C PRO A 106 13.99 9.06 7.02
N ALA A 107 14.33 8.17 7.96
CA ALA A 107 14.68 8.62 9.31
C ALA A 107 15.92 9.52 9.35
N LEU A 108 16.96 9.20 8.57
CA LEU A 108 18.16 10.02 8.45
C LEU A 108 17.90 11.34 7.73
N SER A 109 17.02 11.33 6.72
CA SER A 109 16.72 12.55 5.96
C SER A 109 15.86 13.57 6.73
N LEU A 110 15.27 13.19 7.88
CA LEU A 110 14.64 14.13 8.82
C LEU A 110 15.60 15.21 9.30
N TYR A 111 16.91 14.92 9.41
CA TYR A 111 17.91 15.91 9.80
C TYR A 111 17.95 17.10 8.84
N PHE A 112 17.89 16.84 7.53
CA PHE A 112 17.85 17.91 6.52
C PHE A 112 16.53 18.70 6.58
N LEU A 113 15.43 18.03 6.90
CA LEU A 113 14.13 18.67 7.13
C LEU A 113 14.16 19.61 8.33
N TYR A 114 14.80 19.17 9.42
CA TYR A 114 14.93 19.93 10.66
C TYR A 114 15.70 21.24 10.49
N GLN A 115 16.65 21.30 9.56
CA GLN A 115 17.37 22.54 9.25
C GLN A 115 16.52 23.60 8.52
N ARG A 116 15.38 23.21 7.94
CA ARG A 116 14.56 24.07 7.06
C ARG A 116 13.16 24.34 7.58
N MET A 117 12.67 23.52 8.52
CA MET A 117 11.28 23.52 8.98
C MET A 117 11.21 23.60 10.50
N SER A 118 10.04 23.97 11.04
CA SER A 118 9.86 24.01 12.49
C SER A 118 9.90 22.60 13.08
N GLY A 119 10.35 22.48 14.34
CA GLY A 119 10.39 21.18 15.04
C GLY A 119 9.01 20.48 15.08
N GLN A 120 7.93 21.26 15.16
CA GLN A 120 6.56 20.73 15.11
C GLN A 120 6.23 20.09 13.77
N GLN A 121 6.55 20.76 12.65
CA GLN A 121 6.37 20.19 11.30
C GLN A 121 7.18 18.91 11.14
N VAL A 122 8.45 18.93 11.52
CA VAL A 122 9.37 17.78 11.43
C VAL A 122 8.84 16.60 12.24
N SER A 123 8.35 16.85 13.46
CA SER A 123 7.77 15.80 14.29
C SER A 123 6.54 15.15 13.63
N LEU A 124 5.72 15.94 12.95
CA LEU A 124 4.51 15.47 12.28
C LEU A 124 4.84 14.55 11.09
N VAL A 125 5.84 14.90 10.28
CA VAL A 125 6.29 14.05 9.17
C VAL A 125 7.14 12.87 9.61
N ALA A 126 7.78 12.95 10.79
CA ALA A 126 8.50 11.85 11.42
C ALA A 126 7.56 10.76 11.96
N LEU A 127 6.30 11.09 12.28
CA LEU A 127 5.32 10.09 12.73
C LEU A 127 5.11 8.98 11.70
N LEU A 128 5.23 9.25 10.40
CA LEU A 128 5.01 8.26 9.35
C LEU A 128 6.07 7.14 9.33
N PRO A 129 7.39 7.42 9.27
CA PRO A 129 8.39 6.36 9.39
C PRO A 129 8.36 5.69 10.77
N ILE A 130 8.07 6.43 11.85
CA ILE A 130 7.90 5.83 13.20
C ILE A 130 6.74 4.83 13.20
N ALA A 131 5.59 5.18 12.64
CA ALA A 131 4.44 4.30 12.52
C ALA A 131 4.75 3.04 11.72
N MET A 132 5.51 3.18 10.63
CA MET A 132 5.97 2.04 9.84
C MET A 132 6.86 1.09 10.66
N VAL A 133 7.80 1.63 11.44
CA VAL A 133 8.63 0.83 12.36
C VAL A 133 7.75 0.13 13.41
N LEU A 134 6.81 0.84 14.03
CA LEU A 134 5.90 0.27 15.03
C LEU A 134 5.04 -0.87 14.47
N ILE A 135 4.49 -0.70 13.26
CA ILE A 135 3.72 -1.76 12.57
C ILE A 135 4.59 -3.01 12.34
N GLN A 136 5.89 -2.81 12.16
CA GLN A 136 6.85 -3.88 11.92
C GLN A 136 7.15 -4.72 13.18
N VAL A 137 7.05 -4.11 14.37
CA VAL A 137 7.34 -4.78 15.64
C VAL A 137 6.29 -5.86 15.93
N ARG A 138 6.69 -7.13 15.82
CA ARG A 138 5.81 -8.30 16.09
C ARG A 138 5.15 -8.25 17.47
N TRP A 139 5.86 -7.76 18.48
CA TRP A 139 5.34 -7.65 19.86
C TRP A 139 4.10 -6.77 19.98
N LEU A 140 3.97 -5.74 19.14
CA LEU A 140 2.82 -4.82 19.16
C LEU A 140 1.58 -5.37 18.44
N ASN A 141 1.73 -6.44 17.66
CA ASN A 141 0.64 -7.08 16.89
C ASN A 141 -0.23 -6.07 16.11
N LEU A 142 0.40 -5.08 15.48
CA LEU A 142 -0.28 -4.00 14.74
C LEU A 142 -0.63 -4.37 13.29
N GLN A 143 -0.42 -5.62 12.86
CA GLN A 143 -0.85 -6.10 11.54
C GLN A 143 -2.34 -6.49 11.54
N ASN A 144 -3.17 -5.58 12.06
CA ASN A 144 -4.61 -5.77 12.26
C ASN A 144 -5.36 -4.45 11.97
N ILE A 145 -6.62 -4.37 12.38
CA ILE A 145 -7.45 -3.18 12.22
C ILE A 145 -6.84 -1.95 12.91
N LEU A 146 -6.17 -2.12 14.07
CA LEU A 146 -5.57 -1.01 14.81
C LEU A 146 -4.39 -0.39 14.06
N GLY A 147 -3.47 -1.20 13.52
CA GLY A 147 -2.37 -0.64 12.73
C GLY A 147 -2.83 -0.05 11.40
N LEU A 148 -3.92 -0.56 10.81
CA LEU A 148 -4.58 0.08 9.66
C LEU A 148 -5.12 1.46 10.02
N ILE A 149 -5.82 1.61 11.16
CA ILE A 149 -6.33 2.90 11.65
C ILE A 149 -5.18 3.85 11.92
N MET A 150 -4.15 3.39 12.63
CA MET A 150 -2.95 4.19 12.95
C MET A 150 -2.25 4.67 11.68
N PHE A 151 -1.99 3.77 10.73
CA PHE A 151 -1.36 4.12 9.45
C PHE A 151 -2.22 5.12 8.67
N SER A 152 -3.53 4.87 8.57
CA SER A 152 -4.45 5.74 7.82
C SER A 152 -4.51 7.14 8.42
N ALA A 153 -4.58 7.26 9.75
CA ALA A 153 -4.62 8.54 10.45
C ALA A 153 -3.32 9.32 10.21
N ILE A 154 -2.17 8.65 10.38
CA ILE A 154 -0.86 9.29 10.22
C ILE A 154 -0.61 9.65 8.76
N ALA A 155 -0.94 8.79 7.79
CA ALA A 155 -0.77 9.09 6.36
C ALA A 155 -1.66 10.24 5.88
N THR A 156 -2.81 10.43 6.52
CA THR A 156 -3.75 11.53 6.24
C THR A 156 -3.30 12.85 6.85
N VAL A 157 -2.64 12.82 8.02
CA VAL A 157 -2.25 14.03 8.74
C VAL A 157 -0.81 14.44 8.39
N ALA A 158 0.15 13.53 8.45
CA ALA A 158 1.59 13.83 8.43
C ALA A 158 2.01 14.80 7.32
N PHE A 159 1.77 14.44 6.05
CA PHE A 159 2.12 15.28 4.92
C PHE A 159 1.08 16.37 4.62
N PRO A 160 -0.23 16.05 4.50
CA PRO A 160 -1.21 17.07 4.14
C PRO A 160 -1.26 18.26 5.11
N VAL A 161 -1.19 18.03 6.41
CA VAL A 161 -1.19 19.10 7.43
C VAL A 161 0.09 19.90 7.38
N THR A 162 1.25 19.25 7.24
CA THR A 162 2.54 19.94 7.15
C THR A 162 2.60 20.86 5.93
N ILE A 163 2.15 20.37 4.77
CA ILE A 163 2.13 21.13 3.51
C ILE A 163 1.14 22.30 3.61
N PHE A 164 -0.06 22.06 4.14
CA PHE A 164 -1.06 23.11 4.32
C PHE A 164 -0.56 24.22 5.25
N TYR A 165 0.02 23.84 6.39
CA TYR A 165 0.57 24.78 7.35
C TYR A 165 1.75 25.57 6.76
N GLN A 166 2.58 24.95 5.92
CA GLN A 166 3.67 25.66 5.24
C GLN A 166 3.16 26.71 4.25
N GLN A 167 2.03 26.47 3.59
CA GLN A 167 1.46 27.39 2.59
C GLN A 167 0.68 28.54 3.22
N ASN A 168 -0.06 28.25 4.30
CA ASN A 168 -1.01 29.19 4.88
C ASN A 168 -0.51 29.78 6.19
N THR A 169 0.55 29.23 6.81
CA THR A 169 1.09 29.59 8.14
C THR A 169 0.14 29.37 9.33
N TYR A 170 -1.07 28.88 9.09
CA TYR A 170 -2.06 28.51 10.09
C TYR A 170 -2.81 27.23 9.70
N LEU A 171 -3.56 26.68 10.66
CA LEU A 171 -4.41 25.50 10.50
C LEU A 171 -5.86 25.86 10.80
N THR A 172 -6.79 25.38 9.98
CA THR A 172 -8.22 25.63 10.16
C THR A 172 -8.96 24.34 10.48
N ILE A 173 -9.94 24.41 11.38
CA ILE A 173 -10.80 23.26 11.71
C ILE A 173 -11.52 22.71 10.46
N PRO A 174 -12.07 23.56 9.56
CA PRO A 174 -12.63 23.10 8.29
C PRO A 174 -11.65 22.27 7.44
N PHE A 175 -10.37 22.64 7.39
CA PHE A 175 -9.35 21.85 6.69
C PHE A 175 -9.18 20.47 7.33
N LEU A 176 -9.05 20.40 8.66
CA LEU A 176 -8.94 19.13 9.38
C LEU A 176 -10.15 18.23 9.18
N LEU A 177 -11.37 18.79 9.15
CA LEU A 177 -12.58 18.01 8.88
C LEU A 177 -12.64 17.53 7.43
N SER A 178 -12.14 18.32 6.48
CA SER A 178 -12.10 17.91 5.07
C SER A 178 -11.10 16.78 4.78
N LEU A 179 -10.22 16.43 5.75
CA LEU A 179 -9.35 15.24 5.68
C LEU A 179 -10.10 13.94 5.97
N LEU A 180 -11.33 13.98 6.51
CA LEU A 180 -12.12 12.80 6.82
C LEU A 180 -12.34 11.84 5.63
N PRO A 181 -12.77 12.30 4.43
CA PRO A 181 -12.85 11.44 3.24
C PRO A 181 -11.50 10.82 2.88
N LEU A 182 -10.41 11.56 3.06
CA LEU A 182 -9.06 11.06 2.79
C LEU A 182 -8.70 9.93 3.78
N PHE A 183 -8.99 10.12 5.07
CA PHE A 183 -8.80 9.08 6.09
C PHE A 183 -9.60 7.81 5.79
N LEU A 184 -10.89 7.95 5.45
CA LEU A 184 -11.76 6.83 5.08
C LEU A 184 -11.25 6.13 3.81
N SER A 185 -10.68 6.86 2.85
CA SER A 185 -10.08 6.28 1.65
C SER A 185 -8.89 5.38 1.99
N TYR A 186 -8.00 5.83 2.91
CA TYR A 186 -6.89 5.00 3.35
C TYR A 186 -7.38 3.73 4.05
N LEU A 187 -8.35 3.85 4.96
CA LEU A 187 -8.95 2.71 5.65
C LEU A 187 -9.51 1.68 4.66
N PHE A 188 -10.24 2.13 3.65
CA PHE A 188 -10.83 1.25 2.65
C PHE A 188 -9.79 0.59 1.74
N TYR A 189 -8.95 1.38 1.06
CA TYR A 189 -8.01 0.87 0.05
C TYR A 189 -6.84 0.09 0.67
N MET A 190 -6.39 0.46 1.87
CA MET A 190 -5.28 -0.20 2.55
C MET A 190 -5.71 -1.38 3.41
N SER A 191 -7.02 -1.57 3.65
CA SER A 191 -7.57 -2.67 4.47
C SER A 191 -6.99 -4.03 4.11
N SER A 192 -6.92 -4.28 2.81
CA SER A 192 -6.46 -5.54 2.24
C SER A 192 -4.97 -5.79 2.58
N LEU A 193 -4.15 -4.75 2.65
CA LEU A 193 -2.72 -4.88 2.89
C LEU A 193 -2.37 -5.23 4.34
N PHE A 194 -3.19 -4.78 5.29
CA PHE A 194 -3.03 -5.09 6.71
C PHE A 194 -3.70 -6.41 7.09
N ILE A 195 -4.87 -6.71 6.52
CA ILE A 195 -5.67 -7.89 6.87
C ILE A 195 -5.63 -8.86 5.68
N THR A 196 -4.85 -9.92 5.80
CA THR A 196 -4.65 -10.92 4.74
C THR A 196 -5.61 -12.10 4.81
N GLN A 197 -6.35 -12.24 5.92
CA GLN A 197 -7.33 -13.30 6.14
C GLN A 197 -8.61 -13.04 5.31
N GLY A 198 -8.99 -13.96 4.42
CA GLY A 198 -10.02 -13.70 3.40
C GLY A 198 -11.37 -13.20 3.92
N ARG A 199 -11.94 -13.79 4.97
CA ARG A 199 -13.26 -13.38 5.51
C ARG A 199 -13.21 -12.06 6.25
N SER A 200 -12.25 -11.89 7.18
CA SER A 200 -12.09 -10.66 7.95
C SER A 200 -11.65 -9.49 7.05
N MET A 201 -10.80 -9.73 6.05
CA MET A 201 -10.44 -8.74 5.04
C MET A 201 -11.67 -8.19 4.33
N ARG A 202 -12.54 -9.06 3.81
CA ARG A 202 -13.74 -8.65 3.07
C ARG A 202 -14.72 -7.88 3.97
N LEU A 203 -14.88 -8.31 5.22
CA LEU A 203 -15.74 -7.61 6.19
C LEU A 203 -15.18 -6.24 6.55
N THR A 204 -13.89 -6.14 6.88
CA THR A 204 -13.26 -4.85 7.21
C THR A 204 -13.30 -3.90 6.03
N ALA A 205 -13.01 -4.38 4.82
CA ALA A 205 -13.11 -3.58 3.61
C ALA A 205 -14.56 -3.16 3.31
N LEU A 206 -15.56 -4.02 3.60
CA LEU A 206 -16.97 -3.66 3.48
C LEU A 206 -17.35 -2.55 4.47
N VAL A 207 -16.96 -2.67 5.74
CA VAL A 207 -17.29 -1.68 6.77
C VAL A 207 -16.70 -0.31 6.43
N PHE A 208 -15.40 -0.25 6.12
CA PHE A 208 -14.77 1.01 5.72
C PHE A 208 -15.24 1.50 4.35
N GLY A 209 -15.58 0.59 3.44
CA GLY A 209 -16.18 0.92 2.15
C GLY A 209 -17.54 1.59 2.31
N ILE A 210 -18.41 1.07 3.18
CA ILE A 210 -19.71 1.67 3.50
C ILE A 210 -19.51 3.04 4.17
N MET A 211 -18.59 3.16 5.13
CA MET A 211 -18.29 4.46 5.76
C MET A 211 -17.84 5.51 4.73
N LEU A 212 -16.91 5.13 3.83
CA LEU A 212 -16.46 5.99 2.74
C LEU A 212 -17.62 6.33 1.78
N LEU A 213 -18.44 5.34 1.42
CA LEU A 213 -19.58 5.51 0.53
C LEU A 213 -20.59 6.49 1.12
N LEU A 214 -20.99 6.32 2.39
CA LEU A 214 -21.89 7.24 3.09
C LEU A 214 -21.33 8.66 3.14
N ASN A 215 -20.02 8.79 3.37
CA ASN A 215 -19.36 10.09 3.34
C ASN A 215 -19.44 10.72 1.94
N VAL A 216 -19.16 9.97 0.87
CA VAL A 216 -19.26 10.46 -0.51
C VAL A 216 -20.69 10.82 -0.90
N LEU A 217 -21.67 10.02 -0.50
CA LEU A 217 -23.11 10.24 -0.73
C LEU A 217 -23.67 11.46 0.00
N SER A 218 -23.03 11.90 1.09
CA SER A 218 -23.40 13.14 1.78
C SER A 218 -22.93 14.41 1.07
N LEU A 219 -22.02 14.30 0.09
CA LEU A 219 -21.62 15.45 -0.73
C LEU A 219 -22.66 15.75 -1.83
N PRO A 220 -22.68 16.97 -2.40
CA PRO A 220 -23.65 17.36 -3.45
C PRO A 220 -23.64 16.44 -4.67
N TRP A 221 -24.80 16.00 -5.15
CA TRP A 221 -24.87 15.05 -6.27
C TRP A 221 -24.35 15.67 -7.58
N ASN A 222 -23.25 15.12 -8.11
CA ASN A 222 -22.63 15.55 -9.36
C ASN A 222 -22.05 14.33 -10.11
N VAL A 223 -21.66 14.48 -11.37
CA VAL A 223 -21.01 13.41 -12.16
C VAL A 223 -19.80 12.82 -11.42
N TRP A 224 -19.07 13.65 -10.68
CA TRP A 224 -17.93 13.23 -9.87
C TRP A 224 -18.31 12.30 -8.70
N THR A 225 -19.44 12.53 -8.01
CA THR A 225 -19.91 11.61 -6.93
C THR A 225 -20.31 10.27 -7.48
N ILE A 226 -21.00 10.26 -8.63
CA ILE A 226 -21.44 9.04 -9.29
C ILE A 226 -20.22 8.20 -9.69
N LEU A 227 -19.20 8.84 -10.28
CA LEU A 227 -17.97 8.16 -10.69
C LEU A 227 -17.16 7.64 -9.49
N ALA A 228 -17.04 8.42 -8.41
CA ALA A 228 -16.37 7.98 -7.18
C ALA A 228 -17.09 6.78 -6.55
N THR A 229 -18.43 6.84 -6.49
CA THR A 229 -19.27 5.74 -5.99
C THR A 229 -19.08 4.47 -6.81
N LEU A 230 -19.09 4.58 -8.14
CA LEU A 230 -18.86 3.45 -9.04
C LEU A 230 -17.48 2.80 -8.80
N ILE A 231 -16.44 3.60 -8.62
CA ILE A 231 -15.08 3.11 -8.36
C ILE A 231 -15.00 2.39 -7.00
N ILE A 232 -15.63 2.94 -5.95
CA ILE A 232 -15.65 2.31 -4.62
C ILE A 232 -16.36 0.94 -4.70
N LEU A 233 -17.55 0.89 -5.32
CA LEU A 233 -18.31 -0.35 -5.49
C LEU A 233 -17.54 -1.37 -6.33
N PHE A 234 -16.95 -0.94 -7.46
CA PHE A 234 -16.13 -1.79 -8.31
C PHE A 234 -14.92 -2.34 -7.56
N THR A 235 -14.24 -1.50 -6.78
CA THR A 235 -13.07 -1.92 -5.98
C THR A 235 -13.47 -3.00 -4.99
N TRP A 236 -14.58 -2.83 -4.27
CA TRP A 236 -15.04 -3.81 -3.29
C TRP A 236 -15.52 -5.11 -3.95
N MET A 237 -16.41 -5.01 -4.93
CA MET A 237 -17.06 -6.16 -5.56
C MET A 237 -16.07 -7.00 -6.38
N VAL A 238 -15.16 -6.34 -7.10
CA VAL A 238 -14.26 -6.99 -8.06
C VAL A 238 -12.87 -7.12 -7.47
N LEU A 239 -12.19 -6.03 -7.14
CA LEU A 239 -10.75 -6.07 -6.80
C LEU A 239 -10.44 -6.64 -5.43
N ILE A 240 -11.25 -6.37 -4.41
CA ILE A 240 -11.04 -6.94 -3.07
C ILE A 240 -11.39 -8.43 -3.07
N ASN A 241 -12.32 -8.84 -3.94
CA ASN A 241 -12.67 -10.25 -4.09
C ASN A 241 -11.67 -11.02 -4.98
N LEU A 242 -11.04 -10.35 -5.95
CA LEU A 242 -9.94 -10.88 -6.73
C LEU A 242 -8.69 -10.99 -5.85
N ASN A 243 -8.10 -12.18 -5.78
CA ASN A 243 -6.88 -12.41 -5.03
C ASN A 243 -5.66 -11.90 -5.84
N LEU A 244 -5.50 -10.58 -5.93
CA LEU A 244 -4.40 -9.94 -6.66
C LEU A 244 -3.05 -10.39 -6.07
N LYS A 245 -2.10 -10.70 -6.96
CA LYS A 245 -0.72 -11.00 -6.56
C LYS A 245 -0.17 -9.84 -5.71
N ARG A 246 0.44 -10.16 -4.57
CA ARG A 246 1.03 -9.21 -3.61
C ARG A 246 1.87 -8.11 -4.28
N ARG A 247 2.59 -8.46 -5.35
CA ARG A 247 3.47 -7.56 -6.13
C ARG A 247 2.78 -6.36 -6.79
N TYR A 248 1.47 -6.45 -7.09
CA TYR A 248 0.71 -5.38 -7.75
C TYR A 248 -0.35 -4.75 -6.84
N ARG A 249 -0.66 -5.42 -5.73
CA ARG A 249 -1.78 -5.11 -4.86
C ARG A 249 -1.73 -3.66 -4.36
N PHE A 250 -0.61 -3.24 -3.77
CA PHE A 250 -0.46 -1.88 -3.27
C PHE A 250 -0.50 -0.83 -4.39
N GLY A 251 0.15 -1.08 -5.54
CA GLY A 251 0.14 -0.13 -6.65
C GLY A 251 -1.24 0.12 -7.23
N VAL A 252 -2.02 -0.94 -7.45
CA VAL A 252 -3.39 -0.82 -7.97
C VAL A 252 -4.28 -0.07 -6.97
N TYR A 253 -4.23 -0.43 -5.68
CA TYR A 253 -5.04 0.25 -4.67
C TYR A 253 -4.62 1.70 -4.44
N ALA A 254 -3.32 2.02 -4.48
CA ALA A 254 -2.85 3.40 -4.37
C ALA A 254 -3.34 4.26 -5.54
N VAL A 255 -3.31 3.75 -6.77
CA VAL A 255 -3.82 4.47 -7.95
C VAL A 255 -5.33 4.68 -7.87
N LEU A 256 -6.08 3.64 -7.50
CA LEU A 256 -7.53 3.77 -7.32
C LEU A 256 -7.87 4.74 -6.20
N GLN A 257 -7.15 4.68 -5.08
CA GLN A 257 -7.29 5.65 -4.01
C GLN A 257 -7.03 7.06 -4.50
N MET A 258 -5.95 7.30 -5.25
CA MET A 258 -5.64 8.61 -5.82
C MET A 258 -6.78 9.11 -6.69
N ILE A 259 -7.31 8.28 -7.59
CA ILE A 259 -8.44 8.65 -8.45
C ILE A 259 -9.66 9.01 -7.61
N THR A 260 -10.06 8.13 -6.67
CA THR A 260 -11.21 8.38 -5.78
C THR A 260 -11.06 9.67 -4.99
N VAL A 261 -9.89 9.89 -4.41
CA VAL A 261 -9.56 11.11 -3.67
C VAL A 261 -9.66 12.35 -4.56
N MET A 262 -9.09 12.31 -5.77
CA MET A 262 -9.18 13.42 -6.72
C MET A 262 -10.63 13.72 -7.12
N LEU A 263 -11.46 12.70 -7.32
CA LEU A 263 -12.88 12.86 -7.67
C LEU A 263 -13.67 13.52 -6.55
N ILE A 264 -13.48 13.07 -5.30
CA ILE A 264 -14.14 13.64 -4.12
C ILE A 264 -13.77 15.12 -3.96
N PHE A 265 -12.51 15.48 -4.20
CA PHE A 265 -12.05 16.85 -3.96
C PHE A 265 -12.27 17.81 -5.12
N LEU A 266 -12.27 17.35 -6.37
CA LEU A 266 -12.65 18.18 -7.53
C LEU A 266 -14.08 18.69 -7.43
N GLN A 267 -14.93 17.97 -6.71
CA GLN A 267 -16.32 18.32 -6.46
C GLN A 267 -16.51 19.40 -5.38
N GLN A 268 -15.52 19.60 -4.50
CA GLN A 268 -15.60 20.60 -3.42
C GLN A 268 -15.25 22.03 -3.90
N LYS A 269 -15.13 22.22 -5.22
CA LYS A 269 -15.08 23.53 -5.89
C LYS A 269 -16.50 24.00 -6.21
#